data_AF-A0A8H7J1W1-F1
#
_entry.id   AF-A0A8H7J1W1-F1
#
_cell.length_a   1.000
_cell.length_b   1.000
_cell.length_c   1.000
_cell.angle_alpha   90.00
_cell.angle_beta   90.00
_cell.angle_gamma   90.00
#
_symmetry.space_group_name_H-M   'P 1'
#
loop_
_entity.id
_entity.type
_entity.pdbx_description
1 polymer ?
#
loop_
_entity_poly.entity_id
_entity_poly.type
_entity_poly.pdbx_seq_one_letter_code
_entity_poly.pdbx_strand_id
1 'polypeptide(L)'
;MGAEARSMKRKRSIDESAVAYVQKKVARVGAPKPATPKATTTRSISKKESPTCLLTRVLRQYGLLETITSCLFPSDLLSLALSCKAAYNAMFPRPGSVNNLLSKLRCSGSGIAIRTRRHSKSTFFYAYECTEFTQCSTTSRRPNVESRPCISCKVTTCDECRIHCVYQSIYEAPSDPEDLPNFSGFVLLDPFEVAILSPHHLPRESDDMPAWRNPATDSTAGPYHDQGFLDMPLDSDQAATPEKISDVLDIDLGVVSLRSWSASSQFGFPSPVLKSLCKTVGERKLLLCDSCYIRAPKGHKAIVPELPKLPWLSERIDENAQGLKECHCSLRSRILDRWQCLKCYENEESAMSSIASQAPKSDKCMCRCGHSAKKAVCMWCWGEIIEGRDAREHAHL
;
A
#
# COMPACT_ATOMS: atom_id res chain seq x y z
N MET A 1 -36.62 7.97 30.33
CA MET A 1 -35.48 8.53 31.07
C MET A 1 -34.50 9.07 30.05
N GLY A 2 -34.42 10.40 29.93
CA GLY A 2 -33.72 11.09 28.84
C GLY A 2 -32.21 11.14 29.08
N ALA A 3 -31.43 10.86 28.04
CA ALA A 3 -29.99 11.07 28.02
C ALA A 3 -29.71 12.50 27.57
N GLU A 4 -29.18 13.32 28.49
CA GLU A 4 -28.68 14.66 28.20
C GLU A 4 -27.34 14.57 27.46
N ALA A 5 -27.32 14.96 26.19
CA ALA A 5 -26.10 15.16 25.43
C ALA A 5 -25.43 16.48 25.85
N ARG A 6 -24.32 16.39 26.61
CA ARG A 6 -23.48 17.54 26.94
C ARG A 6 -22.55 17.89 25.78
N SER A 7 -22.84 19.01 25.11
CA SER A 7 -21.96 19.62 24.11
C SER A 7 -20.74 20.27 24.76
N MET A 8 -19.54 19.72 24.52
CA MET A 8 -18.27 20.34 24.93
C MET A 8 -17.60 21.07 23.76
N LYS A 9 -17.52 22.40 23.86
CA LYS A 9 -16.74 23.26 22.95
C LYS A 9 -15.24 23.04 23.19
N ARG A 10 -14.51 22.50 22.20
CA ARG A 10 -13.03 22.44 22.20
C ARG A 10 -12.43 23.63 21.45
N LYS A 11 -11.52 24.36 22.12
CA LYS A 11 -10.59 25.32 21.51
C LYS A 11 -9.47 24.58 20.80
N ARG A 12 -9.23 24.87 19.52
CA ARG A 12 -8.05 24.45 18.77
C ARG A 12 -6.91 25.45 19.00
N SER A 13 -5.75 24.98 19.46
CA SER A 13 -4.47 25.67 19.23
C SER A 13 -3.69 24.86 18.19
N ILE A 14 -3.39 25.48 17.07
CA ILE A 14 -2.51 24.95 16.02
C ILE A 14 -1.14 25.57 16.29
N ASP A 15 -0.12 24.74 16.48
CA ASP A 15 1.27 25.15 16.31
C ASP A 15 1.92 24.16 15.33
N GLU A 16 2.07 24.62 14.09
CA GLU A 16 2.79 23.97 13.00
C GLU A 16 4.10 24.73 12.77
N SER A 17 5.24 24.07 12.97
CA SER A 17 6.57 24.54 12.56
C SER A 17 7.55 23.39 12.74
N ALA A 18 8.47 23.03 11.86
CA ALA A 18 8.78 23.36 10.48
C ALA A 18 9.88 22.34 10.12
N VAL A 19 9.76 21.56 9.04
CA VAL A 19 10.85 20.67 8.59
C VAL A 19 11.37 21.20 7.25
N ALA A 20 12.49 21.92 7.33
CA ALA A 20 13.21 22.43 6.18
C ALA A 20 13.91 21.29 5.41
N TYR A 21 13.64 21.20 4.11
CA TYR A 21 14.17 20.20 3.20
C TYR A 21 15.46 20.73 2.54
N VAL A 22 16.61 20.10 2.80
CA VAL A 22 17.89 20.42 2.15
C VAL A 22 18.03 19.60 0.86
N GLN A 23 17.86 20.25 -0.30
CA GLN A 23 18.21 19.66 -1.61
C GLN A 23 19.67 19.97 -1.96
N LYS A 24 20.53 18.93 -2.00
CA LYS A 24 21.88 19.03 -2.57
C LYS A 24 21.82 18.80 -4.09
N LYS A 25 22.25 19.81 -4.86
CA LYS A 25 22.54 19.71 -6.30
C LYS A 25 23.71 18.74 -6.55
N VAL A 26 23.48 17.71 -7.35
CA VAL A 26 24.56 16.87 -7.92
C VAL A 26 24.82 17.34 -9.35
N ALA A 27 26.04 17.82 -9.60
CA ALA A 27 26.49 18.24 -10.93
C ALA A 27 26.70 17.03 -11.85
N ARG A 28 26.15 17.11 -13.07
CA ARG A 28 26.41 16.15 -14.16
C ARG A 28 27.83 16.37 -14.70
N VAL A 29 28.70 15.39 -14.51
CA VAL A 29 30.00 15.30 -15.19
C VAL A 29 29.78 14.70 -16.58
N GLY A 30 30.24 15.39 -17.61
CA GLY A 30 30.11 15.00 -19.02
C GLY A 30 30.90 13.73 -19.36
N ALA A 31 30.33 12.91 -20.24
CA ALA A 31 30.94 11.69 -20.73
C ALA A 31 32.08 11.99 -21.74
N PRO A 32 33.27 11.38 -21.59
CA PRO A 32 34.35 11.53 -22.56
C PRO A 32 34.17 10.62 -23.78
N LYS A 33 34.64 11.11 -24.94
CA LYS A 33 34.62 10.44 -26.25
C LYS A 33 35.45 9.14 -26.30
N PRO A 34 35.07 8.16 -27.13
CA PRO A 34 35.80 6.90 -27.27
C PRO A 34 37.09 7.11 -28.09
N ALA A 35 38.22 6.71 -27.52
CA ALA A 35 39.50 6.62 -28.23
C ALA A 35 39.70 5.20 -28.79
N THR A 36 40.19 5.13 -30.03
CA THR A 36 40.53 3.91 -30.77
C THR A 36 41.65 3.10 -30.10
N PRO A 37 41.57 1.75 -30.12
CA PRO A 37 42.51 0.89 -29.41
C PRO A 37 43.84 0.75 -30.16
N LYS A 38 44.93 1.15 -29.51
CA LYS A 38 46.29 0.74 -29.92
C LYS A 38 46.62 -0.60 -29.25
N ALA A 39 47.03 -1.58 -30.06
CA ALA A 39 47.46 -2.88 -29.61
C ALA A 39 48.80 -2.76 -28.86
N THR A 40 48.73 -2.78 -27.54
CA THR A 40 49.91 -2.84 -26.66
C THR A 40 50.03 -4.26 -26.12
N THR A 41 51.12 -4.94 -26.46
CA THR A 41 51.47 -6.28 -25.99
C THR A 41 51.74 -6.25 -24.49
N THR A 42 50.72 -6.58 -23.69
CA THR A 42 50.78 -6.57 -22.22
C THR A 42 51.54 -7.81 -21.72
N ARG A 43 52.76 -7.60 -21.25
CA ARG A 43 53.56 -8.59 -20.50
C ARG A 43 52.77 -8.99 -19.24
N SER A 44 52.46 -10.28 -19.08
CA SER A 44 51.70 -10.82 -17.94
C SER A 44 52.53 -10.75 -16.66
N ILE A 45 52.46 -9.62 -15.97
CA ILE A 45 52.94 -9.50 -14.59
C ILE A 45 51.98 -10.33 -13.73
N SER A 46 52.45 -11.49 -13.27
CA SER A 46 51.75 -12.32 -12.28
C SER A 46 51.54 -11.49 -11.02
N LYS A 47 50.37 -10.85 -10.89
CA LYS A 47 49.97 -10.14 -9.69
C LYS A 47 49.93 -11.16 -8.56
N LYS A 48 50.87 -11.04 -7.62
CA LYS A 48 50.83 -11.75 -6.33
C LYS A 48 49.49 -11.38 -5.67
N GLU A 49 48.55 -12.32 -5.62
CA GLU A 49 47.27 -12.11 -4.97
C GLU A 49 47.53 -11.84 -3.49
N SER A 50 47.10 -10.67 -3.01
CA SER A 50 47.14 -10.38 -1.58
C SER A 50 46.21 -11.35 -0.84
N PRO A 51 46.59 -11.80 0.37
CA PRO A 51 45.78 -12.74 1.13
C PRO A 51 44.38 -12.15 1.37
N THR A 52 43.36 -12.86 0.90
CA THR A 52 41.96 -12.46 1.07
C THR A 52 41.58 -12.55 2.55
N CYS A 53 40.97 -11.50 3.12
CA CYS A 53 40.58 -11.53 4.54
C CYS A 53 39.54 -12.63 4.82
N LEU A 54 39.56 -13.17 6.04
CA LEU A 54 38.71 -14.29 6.44
C LEU A 54 37.21 -13.96 6.29
N LEU A 55 36.80 -12.73 6.64
CA LEU A 55 35.42 -12.28 6.49
C LEU A 55 34.95 -12.33 5.03
N THR A 56 35.77 -11.87 4.08
CA THR A 56 35.43 -11.97 2.65
C THR A 56 35.32 -13.43 2.19
N ARG A 57 36.12 -14.35 2.74
CA ARG A 57 35.98 -15.78 2.46
C ARG A 57 34.66 -16.35 2.99
N VAL A 58 34.26 -15.96 4.20
CA VAL A 58 32.97 -16.34 4.81
C VAL A 58 31.80 -15.79 3.99
N LEU A 59 31.82 -14.50 3.64
CA LEU A 59 30.74 -13.87 2.85
C LEU A 59 30.62 -14.44 1.43
N ARG A 60 31.69 -15.02 0.87
CA ARG A 60 31.64 -15.74 -0.42
C ARG A 60 30.96 -17.11 -0.32
N GLN A 61 30.86 -17.69 0.88
CA GLN A 61 30.17 -18.95 1.10
C GLN A 61 28.68 -18.66 1.29
N TYR A 62 27.89 -18.90 0.24
CA TYR A 62 26.48 -18.52 0.20
C TYR A 62 25.67 -19.03 1.41
N GLY A 63 25.89 -20.27 1.85
CA GLY A 63 25.21 -20.81 3.03
C GLY A 63 25.48 -20.02 4.30
N LEU A 64 26.74 -19.64 4.56
CA LEU A 64 27.09 -18.80 5.72
C LEU A 64 26.57 -17.38 5.59
N LEU A 65 26.64 -16.83 4.37
CA LEU A 65 26.08 -15.51 4.09
C LEU A 65 24.57 -15.50 4.36
N GLU A 66 23.83 -16.51 3.90
CA GLU A 66 22.40 -16.65 4.14
C GLU A 66 22.11 -16.69 5.66
N THR A 67 22.84 -17.50 6.43
CA THR A 67 22.72 -17.54 7.89
C THR A 67 22.98 -16.17 8.53
N ILE A 68 24.06 -15.48 8.15
CA ILE A 68 24.36 -14.12 8.64
C ILE A 68 23.19 -13.19 8.31
N THR A 69 22.76 -13.16 7.05
CA THR A 69 21.68 -12.26 6.60
C THR A 69 20.34 -12.54 7.27
N SER A 70 20.04 -13.79 7.61
CA SER A 70 18.82 -14.15 8.35
C SER A 70 18.75 -13.57 9.77
N CYS A 71 19.88 -13.07 10.28
CA CYS A 71 20.01 -12.39 11.57
C CYS A 71 20.15 -10.87 11.44
N LEU A 72 20.15 -10.32 10.22
CA LEU A 72 20.32 -8.89 9.97
C LEU A 72 19.00 -8.23 9.57
N PHE A 73 18.90 -6.92 9.84
CA PHE A 73 17.90 -6.07 9.20
C PHE A 73 18.43 -5.50 7.88
N PRO A 74 17.54 -4.97 7.01
CA PRO A 74 17.96 -4.33 5.75
C PRO A 74 18.99 -3.22 5.92
N SER A 75 18.91 -2.43 7.00
CA SER A 75 19.89 -1.40 7.34
C SER A 75 21.27 -1.97 7.66
N ASP A 76 21.31 -3.12 8.34
CA ASP A 76 22.56 -3.76 8.76
C ASP A 76 23.22 -4.45 7.57
N LEU A 77 22.41 -5.06 6.69
CA LEU A 77 22.89 -5.62 5.43
C LEU A 77 23.55 -4.53 4.57
N LEU A 78 22.91 -3.35 4.47
CA LEU A 78 23.47 -2.22 3.75
C LEU A 78 24.78 -1.74 4.40
N SER A 79 24.80 -1.59 5.73
CA SER A 79 26.01 -1.20 6.47
C SER A 79 27.16 -2.20 6.25
N LEU A 80 26.87 -3.49 6.29
CA LEU A 80 27.83 -4.56 6.00
C LEU A 80 28.36 -4.47 4.56
N ALA A 81 27.46 -4.29 3.60
CA ALA A 81 27.84 -4.15 2.19
C ALA A 81 28.70 -2.90 1.93
N LEU A 82 28.40 -1.79 2.60
CA LEU A 82 29.12 -0.52 2.45
C LEU A 82 30.44 -0.48 3.23
N SER A 83 30.69 -1.45 4.13
CA SER A 83 31.93 -1.49 4.92
C SER A 83 33.20 -1.55 4.06
N CYS A 84 33.18 -2.31 2.96
CA CYS A 84 34.27 -2.33 1.98
C CYS A 84 33.83 -2.94 0.64
N LYS A 85 34.56 -2.60 -0.44
CA LYS A 85 34.32 -3.14 -1.79
C LYS A 85 34.39 -4.67 -1.85
N ALA A 86 35.26 -5.29 -1.04
CA ALA A 86 35.41 -6.74 -1.00
C ALA A 86 34.17 -7.44 -0.41
N ALA A 87 33.58 -6.90 0.65
CA ALA A 87 32.33 -7.38 1.23
C ALA A 87 31.16 -7.19 0.25
N TYR A 88 31.04 -6.00 -0.36
CA TYR A 88 30.04 -5.73 -1.40
C TYR A 88 30.09 -6.78 -2.52
N ASN A 89 31.28 -6.99 -3.10
CA ASN A 89 31.47 -7.95 -4.19
C ASN A 89 31.26 -9.40 -3.76
N ALA A 90 31.53 -9.74 -2.49
CA ALA A 90 31.28 -11.07 -1.95
C ALA A 90 29.78 -11.33 -1.76
N MET A 91 29.03 -10.33 -1.30
CA MET A 91 27.59 -10.42 -1.07
C MET A 91 26.78 -10.34 -2.37
N PHE A 92 27.23 -9.54 -3.34
CA PHE A 92 26.52 -9.28 -4.59
C PHE A 92 27.37 -9.61 -5.82
N PRO A 93 27.80 -10.87 -5.99
CA PRO A 93 28.66 -11.25 -7.11
C PRO A 93 27.95 -11.20 -8.46
N ARG A 94 26.60 -11.19 -8.49
CA ARG A 94 25.81 -11.27 -9.72
C ARG A 94 24.59 -10.34 -9.65
N PRO A 95 24.07 -9.88 -10.81
CA PRO A 95 22.74 -9.30 -10.90
C PRO A 95 21.71 -10.27 -10.28
N GLY A 96 20.90 -9.79 -9.35
CA GLY A 96 19.88 -10.59 -8.65
C GLY A 96 20.27 -11.11 -7.27
N SER A 97 21.57 -11.17 -6.91
CA SER A 97 22.01 -11.56 -5.56
C SER A 97 21.39 -10.69 -4.46
N VAL A 98 21.22 -9.39 -4.74
CA VAL A 98 20.55 -8.45 -3.84
C VAL A 98 19.12 -8.91 -3.53
N ASN A 99 18.32 -9.24 -4.54
CA ASN A 99 16.93 -9.64 -4.35
C ASN A 99 16.84 -10.95 -3.55
N ASN A 100 17.72 -11.90 -3.84
CA ASN A 100 17.78 -13.16 -3.09
C ASN A 100 18.11 -12.91 -1.63
N LEU A 101 19.09 -12.06 -1.31
CA LEU A 101 19.43 -11.76 0.09
C LEU A 101 18.34 -10.96 0.79
N LEU A 102 17.75 -9.95 0.13
CA LEU A 102 16.66 -9.15 0.69
C LEU A 102 15.43 -10.01 1.06
N SER A 103 15.18 -11.09 0.30
CA SER A 103 14.11 -12.06 0.57
C SER A 103 14.37 -12.98 1.78
N LYS A 104 15.60 -12.99 2.30
CA LYS A 104 16.03 -13.81 3.44
C LYS A 104 16.18 -13.01 4.72
N LEU A 105 16.12 -11.68 4.63
CA LEU A 105 16.13 -10.81 5.79
C LEU A 105 14.87 -11.00 6.62
N ARG A 106 14.97 -10.66 7.91
CA ARG A 106 13.78 -10.54 8.76
C ARG A 106 12.99 -9.29 8.42
N CYS A 107 11.70 -9.30 8.74
CA CYS A 107 10.91 -8.09 8.65
C CYS A 107 11.43 -7.04 9.64
N SER A 108 11.60 -5.80 9.18
CA SER A 108 12.16 -4.70 9.98
C SER A 108 11.15 -4.04 10.93
N GLY A 109 9.89 -4.49 10.98
CA GLY A 109 8.84 -3.85 11.78
C GLY A 109 8.41 -2.47 11.28
N SER A 110 8.93 -2.02 10.13
CA SER A 110 8.68 -0.66 9.63
C SER A 110 7.21 -0.39 9.32
N GLY A 111 6.44 -1.42 8.96
CA GLY A 111 5.01 -1.26 8.72
C GLY A 111 4.24 -0.87 9.98
N ILE A 112 4.49 -1.56 11.10
CA ILE A 112 3.93 -1.19 12.41
C ILE A 112 4.29 0.25 12.76
N ALA A 113 5.58 0.62 12.62
CA ALA A 113 6.02 1.99 12.92
C ALA A 113 5.38 3.06 12.02
N ILE A 114 5.05 2.75 10.76
CA ILE A 114 4.30 3.65 9.88
C ILE A 114 2.86 3.80 10.40
N ARG A 115 2.19 2.68 10.72
CA ARG A 115 0.82 2.68 11.27
C ARG A 115 0.72 3.50 12.55
N THR A 116 1.59 3.26 13.54
CA THR A 116 1.61 4.02 14.81
C THR A 116 1.77 5.54 14.60
N ARG A 117 2.42 5.99 13.52
CA ARG A 117 2.55 7.43 13.20
C ARG A 117 1.35 8.00 12.44
N ARG A 118 0.64 7.18 11.67
CA ARG A 118 -0.44 7.61 10.75
C ARG A 118 -1.83 7.46 11.38
N HIS A 119 -2.03 6.38 12.12
CA HIS A 119 -3.30 5.98 12.69
C HIS A 119 -3.50 6.64 14.05
N SER A 120 -4.67 7.21 14.25
CA SER A 120 -5.06 7.86 15.50
C SER A 120 -6.17 7.06 16.15
N LYS A 121 -5.90 6.56 17.36
CA LYS A 121 -6.90 5.85 18.17
C LYS A 121 -7.98 6.84 18.60
N SER A 122 -9.23 6.44 18.47
CA SER A 122 -10.41 7.21 18.88
C SER A 122 -10.44 7.45 20.39
N THR A 123 -11.35 8.30 20.85
CA THR A 123 -11.60 8.44 22.29
C THR A 123 -12.12 7.15 22.93
N PHE A 124 -12.81 6.31 22.16
CA PHE A 124 -13.39 5.06 22.63
C PHE A 124 -12.34 4.02 22.99
N PHE A 125 -11.22 3.98 22.25
CA PHE A 125 -10.08 3.12 22.58
C PHE A 125 -9.65 3.28 24.04
N TYR A 126 -9.58 4.53 24.52
CA TYR A 126 -9.16 4.82 25.89
C TYR A 126 -10.30 4.68 26.90
N ALA A 127 -11.54 4.97 26.50
CA ALA A 127 -12.70 4.92 27.39
C ALA A 127 -13.11 3.49 27.75
N TYR A 128 -12.89 2.52 26.86
CA TYR A 128 -13.31 1.12 27.02
C TYR A 128 -12.14 0.15 27.21
N GLU A 129 -10.96 0.67 27.61
CA GLU A 129 -9.77 -0.15 27.91
C GLU A 129 -9.39 -1.11 26.77
N CYS A 130 -9.56 -0.66 25.52
CA CYS A 130 -9.29 -1.49 24.36
C CYS A 130 -7.81 -1.88 24.28
N THR A 131 -7.55 -3.05 23.70
CA THR A 131 -6.20 -3.60 23.52
C THR A 131 -5.80 -3.58 22.05
N GLU A 132 -4.59 -3.08 21.77
CA GLU A 132 -3.97 -3.19 20.45
C GLU A 132 -3.04 -4.40 20.44
N PHE A 133 -3.22 -5.32 19.49
CA PHE A 133 -2.51 -6.61 19.48
C PHE A 133 -1.62 -6.82 18.26
N THR A 134 -1.51 -5.83 17.36
CA THR A 134 -0.67 -5.94 16.16
C THR A 134 0.80 -5.87 16.49
N GLN A 135 1.56 -6.88 16.09
CA GLN A 135 2.99 -6.97 16.35
C GLN A 135 3.71 -7.54 15.13
N CYS A 136 4.87 -6.97 14.79
CA CYS A 136 5.72 -7.52 13.74
C CYS A 136 6.13 -8.97 14.07
N SER A 137 6.17 -9.86 13.08
CA SER A 137 6.64 -11.25 13.24
C SER A 137 8.00 -11.37 13.94
N THR A 138 8.92 -10.43 13.69
CA THR A 138 10.27 -10.46 14.28
C THR A 138 10.26 -10.20 15.79
N THR A 139 9.28 -9.44 16.28
CA THR A 139 9.11 -9.12 17.70
C THR A 139 8.05 -9.97 18.38
N SER A 140 7.11 -10.49 17.60
CA SER A 140 6.00 -11.29 18.08
C SER A 140 6.48 -12.69 18.47
N ARG A 141 5.86 -13.25 19.51
CA ARG A 141 6.00 -14.66 19.86
C ARG A 141 5.03 -15.55 19.07
N ARG A 142 4.18 -14.98 18.20
CA ARG A 142 3.22 -15.74 17.41
C ARG A 142 3.96 -16.55 16.34
N PRO A 143 3.88 -17.89 16.36
CA PRO A 143 4.66 -18.74 15.45
C PRO A 143 4.24 -18.64 13.98
N ASN A 144 3.07 -18.04 13.68
CA ASN A 144 2.39 -18.20 12.39
C ASN A 144 2.19 -16.90 11.59
N VAL A 145 2.96 -15.83 11.86
CA VAL A 145 2.86 -14.62 11.04
C VAL A 145 3.62 -14.80 9.74
N GLU A 146 2.89 -14.97 8.64
CA GLU A 146 3.47 -15.17 7.31
C GLU A 146 4.38 -14.00 6.92
N SER A 147 5.49 -14.30 6.23
CA SER A 147 6.41 -13.30 5.69
C SER A 147 6.79 -13.63 4.25
N ARG A 148 6.65 -12.64 3.36
CA ARG A 148 7.07 -12.75 1.96
C ARG A 148 7.85 -11.50 1.51
N PRO A 149 8.64 -11.60 0.44
CA PRO A 149 9.32 -10.44 -0.15
C PRO A 149 8.32 -9.44 -0.73
N CYS A 150 8.51 -8.15 -0.44
CA CYS A 150 7.70 -7.09 -1.04
C CYS A 150 7.78 -7.13 -2.57
N ILE A 151 6.66 -7.05 -3.30
CA ILE A 151 6.69 -7.11 -4.77
C ILE A 151 7.56 -6.01 -5.40
N SER A 152 7.60 -4.83 -4.79
CA SER A 152 8.28 -3.65 -5.32
C SER A 152 9.76 -3.59 -4.91
N CYS A 153 10.09 -3.70 -3.62
CA CYS A 153 11.46 -3.53 -3.12
C CYS A 153 12.17 -4.83 -2.74
N LYS A 154 11.49 -5.98 -2.81
CA LYS A 154 12.00 -7.31 -2.46
C LYS A 154 12.44 -7.52 -1.01
N VAL A 155 12.31 -6.52 -0.15
CA VAL A 155 12.53 -6.65 1.30
C VAL A 155 11.44 -7.54 1.91
N THR A 156 11.85 -8.56 2.67
CA THR A 156 10.93 -9.40 3.43
C THR A 156 10.04 -8.57 4.34
N THR A 157 8.74 -8.78 4.21
CA THR A 157 7.70 -8.07 4.95
C THR A 157 6.74 -9.11 5.51
N CYS A 158 6.47 -9.05 6.81
CA CYS A 158 5.46 -9.91 7.43
C CYS A 158 4.06 -9.38 7.18
N ASP A 159 3.05 -10.23 7.37
CA ASP A 159 1.63 -9.89 7.15
C ASP A 159 1.25 -8.60 7.91
N GLU A 160 1.67 -8.52 9.17
CA GLU A 160 1.50 -7.34 10.03
C GLU A 160 2.24 -6.06 9.59
N CYS A 161 3.14 -6.14 8.61
CA CYS A 161 3.88 -4.99 8.08
C CYS A 161 3.60 -4.67 6.61
N ARG A 162 2.80 -5.49 5.91
CA ARG A 162 2.35 -5.17 4.54
C ARG A 162 1.11 -4.29 4.56
N ILE A 163 0.75 -3.78 3.39
CA ILE A 163 -0.51 -3.07 3.20
C ILE A 163 -1.68 -4.06 3.28
N HIS A 164 -2.72 -3.67 4.02
CA HIS A 164 -4.05 -4.29 4.01
C HIS A 164 -5.07 -3.21 3.64
N CYS A 165 -6.23 -3.60 3.14
CA CYS A 165 -7.33 -2.67 2.92
C CYS A 165 -8.00 -2.30 4.24
N VAL A 166 -8.20 -3.28 5.12
CA VAL A 166 -8.74 -3.08 6.47
C VAL A 166 -7.83 -3.77 7.48
N TYR A 167 -7.25 -2.97 8.35
CA TYR A 167 -6.46 -3.41 9.49
C TYR A 167 -7.35 -3.57 10.70
N GLN A 168 -7.79 -4.79 11.02
CA GLN A 168 -8.37 -5.08 12.33
C GLN A 168 -7.23 -5.23 13.36
N SER A 169 -7.05 -4.25 14.24
CA SER A 169 -5.89 -4.17 15.14
C SER A 169 -6.24 -3.94 16.61
N ILE A 170 -7.51 -3.65 16.89
CA ILE A 170 -8.00 -3.27 18.21
C ILE A 170 -9.13 -4.22 18.62
N TYR A 171 -9.09 -4.62 19.88
CA TYR A 171 -10.05 -5.53 20.52
C TYR A 171 -10.54 -4.92 21.84
N GLU A 172 -11.86 -4.93 22.02
CA GLU A 172 -12.53 -4.61 23.28
C GLU A 172 -13.12 -5.90 23.86
N ALA A 173 -12.83 -6.19 25.13
CA ALA A 173 -13.46 -7.32 25.80
C ALA A 173 -14.94 -7.01 26.09
N PRO A 174 -15.85 -7.99 25.95
CA PRO A 174 -17.25 -7.77 26.29
C PRO A 174 -17.38 -7.52 27.80
N SER A 175 -18.26 -6.59 28.18
CA SER A 175 -18.53 -6.26 29.57
C SER A 175 -19.40 -7.33 30.25
N ASP A 176 -20.31 -7.95 29.49
CA ASP A 176 -21.13 -9.09 29.90
C ASP A 176 -20.69 -10.35 29.13
N PRO A 177 -20.62 -11.54 29.76
CA PRO A 177 -20.34 -12.80 29.05
C PRO A 177 -21.27 -13.13 27.88
N GLU A 178 -22.51 -12.61 27.88
CA GLU A 178 -23.48 -12.81 26.78
C GLU A 178 -23.29 -11.81 25.62
N ASP A 179 -22.50 -10.75 25.82
CA ASP A 179 -22.20 -9.76 24.79
C ASP A 179 -21.10 -10.26 23.84
N LEU A 180 -21.14 -9.79 22.60
CA LEU A 180 -20.06 -10.01 21.64
C LEU A 180 -18.90 -9.02 21.87
N PRO A 181 -17.65 -9.44 21.64
CA PRO A 181 -16.50 -8.52 21.67
C PRO A 181 -16.57 -7.50 20.53
N ASN A 182 -16.17 -6.26 20.79
CA ASN A 182 -16.04 -5.25 19.74
C ASN A 182 -14.65 -5.31 19.10
N PHE A 183 -14.61 -5.07 17.80
CA PHE A 183 -13.38 -4.95 17.03
C PHE A 183 -13.35 -3.64 16.27
N SER A 184 -12.17 -3.06 16.18
CA SER A 184 -11.95 -1.84 15.42
C SER A 184 -10.55 -1.81 14.82
N GLY A 185 -10.30 -0.77 14.03
CA GLY A 185 -9.06 -0.68 13.29
C GLY A 185 -9.04 0.46 12.29
N PHE A 186 -8.36 0.26 11.16
CA PHE A 186 -8.10 1.34 10.19
C PHE A 186 -8.24 0.89 8.75
N VAL A 187 -8.71 1.76 7.88
CA VAL A 187 -8.80 1.50 6.43
C VAL A 187 -7.54 2.05 5.75
N LEU A 188 -6.73 1.18 5.15
CA LEU A 188 -5.45 1.54 4.53
C LEU A 188 -4.59 2.40 5.49
N LEU A 189 -4.15 3.58 5.04
CA LEU A 189 -3.43 4.58 5.85
C LEU A 189 -4.30 5.77 6.25
N ASP A 190 -5.63 5.61 6.23
CA ASP A 190 -6.55 6.62 6.76
C ASP A 190 -6.35 6.77 8.28
N PRO A 191 -6.28 8.01 8.81
CA PRO A 191 -5.94 8.23 10.21
C PRO A 191 -7.06 7.85 11.18
N PHE A 192 -8.31 7.71 10.73
CA PHE A 192 -9.47 7.55 11.61
C PHE A 192 -9.75 6.08 11.90
N GLU A 193 -10.02 5.79 13.17
CA GLU A 193 -10.43 4.46 13.63
C GLU A 193 -11.85 4.15 13.15
N VAL A 194 -12.06 2.93 12.65
CA VAL A 194 -13.33 2.42 12.15
C VAL A 194 -13.77 1.20 12.97
N ALA A 195 -15.07 1.09 13.22
CA ALA A 195 -15.64 -0.13 13.77
C ALA A 195 -15.61 -1.25 12.72
N ILE A 196 -15.35 -2.48 13.16
CA ILE A 196 -15.30 -3.68 12.33
C ILE A 196 -16.17 -4.74 13.01
N LEU A 197 -17.29 -5.09 12.37
CA LEU A 197 -18.20 -6.08 12.92
C LEU A 197 -17.76 -7.47 12.48
N SER A 198 -17.63 -8.39 13.44
CA SER A 198 -17.51 -9.81 13.13
C SER A 198 -18.82 -10.33 12.51
N PRO A 199 -18.81 -11.45 11.77
CA PRO A 199 -20.03 -12.04 11.21
C PRO A 199 -21.14 -12.34 12.25
N HIS A 200 -20.76 -12.56 13.51
CA HIS A 200 -21.71 -12.89 14.58
C HIS A 200 -22.54 -11.69 15.05
N HIS A 201 -22.10 -10.46 14.74
CA HIS A 201 -22.88 -9.26 15.01
C HIS A 201 -24.08 -9.13 14.06
N LEU A 202 -24.14 -9.93 12.99
CA LEU A 202 -25.19 -9.88 11.98
C LEU A 202 -25.97 -11.21 11.98
N PRO A 203 -27.27 -11.21 12.36
CA PRO A 203 -28.06 -12.44 12.56
C PRO A 203 -28.21 -13.40 11.37
N ARG A 204 -27.75 -13.02 10.16
CA ARG A 204 -27.93 -13.79 8.92
C ARG A 204 -26.64 -14.45 8.40
N GLU A 205 -25.50 -14.20 9.03
CA GLU A 205 -24.17 -14.57 8.52
C GLU A 205 -23.39 -15.50 9.48
N SER A 206 -24.03 -15.97 10.56
CA SER A 206 -23.37 -16.62 11.70
C SER A 206 -23.26 -18.14 11.65
N ASP A 207 -24.12 -18.85 10.92
CA ASP A 207 -24.45 -20.24 11.29
C ASP A 207 -23.30 -21.25 11.14
N ASP A 208 -22.28 -20.96 10.33
CA ASP A 208 -21.16 -21.88 10.06
C ASP A 208 -19.76 -21.32 10.38
N MET A 209 -19.64 -20.07 10.84
CA MET A 209 -18.34 -19.42 11.03
C MET A 209 -17.89 -19.45 12.49
N PRO A 210 -16.59 -19.69 12.78
CA PRO A 210 -16.10 -19.61 14.15
C PRO A 210 -16.16 -18.18 14.67
N ALA A 211 -16.56 -18.03 15.94
CA ALA A 211 -16.54 -16.75 16.63
C ALA A 211 -15.14 -16.15 16.63
N TRP A 212 -15.07 -14.84 16.35
CA TRP A 212 -13.83 -14.10 16.48
C TRP A 212 -13.42 -14.02 17.95
N ARG A 213 -12.20 -14.45 18.23
CA ARG A 213 -11.58 -14.47 19.56
C ARG A 213 -10.53 -13.38 19.69
N ASN A 214 -10.17 -13.05 20.93
CA ASN A 214 -9.11 -12.10 21.26
C ASN A 214 -7.74 -12.57 20.70
N PRO A 215 -7.18 -11.89 19.69
CA PRO A 215 -5.90 -12.30 19.12
C PRO A 215 -4.72 -12.12 20.09
N ALA A 216 -4.86 -11.28 21.12
CA ALA A 216 -3.81 -11.03 22.11
C ALA A 216 -3.57 -12.25 23.02
N THR A 217 -4.62 -13.01 23.34
CA THR A 217 -4.55 -14.16 24.25
C THR A 217 -4.54 -15.50 23.51
N ASP A 218 -5.22 -15.58 22.37
CA ASP A 218 -5.27 -16.79 21.55
C ASP A 218 -4.30 -16.68 20.37
N SER A 219 -3.15 -17.34 20.48
CA SER A 219 -2.16 -17.37 19.39
C SER A 219 -2.62 -18.09 18.12
N THR A 220 -3.72 -18.86 18.21
CA THR A 220 -4.35 -19.51 17.06
C THR A 220 -5.37 -18.59 16.38
N ALA A 221 -5.85 -17.56 17.08
CA ALA A 221 -6.65 -16.49 16.50
C ALA A 221 -5.73 -15.53 15.73
N GLY A 222 -6.02 -15.36 14.44
CA GLY A 222 -5.35 -14.36 13.62
C GLY A 222 -5.89 -12.97 13.91
N PRO A 223 -5.13 -11.90 13.57
CA PRO A 223 -5.77 -10.65 13.20
C PRO A 223 -6.79 -10.94 12.09
N TYR A 224 -8.01 -10.42 12.21
CA TYR A 224 -9.03 -10.61 11.18
C TYR A 224 -8.93 -9.52 10.11
N HIS A 225 -7.71 -9.22 9.65
CA HIS A 225 -7.48 -8.23 8.60
C HIS A 225 -8.28 -8.60 7.35
N ASP A 226 -8.84 -7.58 6.68
CA ASP A 226 -9.61 -7.72 5.45
C ASP A 226 -10.81 -8.70 5.54
N GLN A 227 -11.34 -8.91 6.75
CA GLN A 227 -12.49 -9.78 7.03
C GLN A 227 -13.58 -9.03 7.82
N GLY A 228 -14.80 -9.57 7.82
CA GLY A 228 -15.95 -9.02 8.55
C GLY A 228 -16.68 -7.94 7.76
N PHE A 229 -17.28 -7.01 8.50
CA PHE A 229 -18.06 -5.90 7.96
C PHE A 229 -17.44 -4.58 8.42
N LEU A 230 -17.16 -3.72 7.47
CA LEU A 230 -16.65 -2.38 7.75
C LEU A 230 -17.83 -1.51 8.14
N ASP A 231 -17.76 -0.93 9.33
CA ASP A 231 -18.73 0.07 9.78
C ASP A 231 -18.08 1.45 9.74
N MET A 232 -18.77 2.43 10.28
CA MET A 232 -18.36 3.82 10.16
C MET A 232 -17.17 4.19 11.06
N PRO A 233 -16.45 5.26 10.71
CA PRO A 233 -15.46 5.83 11.61
C PRO A 233 -16.09 6.16 12.96
N LEU A 234 -15.44 5.76 14.05
CA LEU A 234 -15.98 5.90 15.40
C LEU A 234 -16.23 7.37 15.78
N ASP A 235 -15.43 8.28 15.24
CA ASP A 235 -15.56 9.72 15.46
C ASP A 235 -16.54 10.40 14.46
N SER A 236 -17.32 9.63 13.69
CA SER A 236 -18.28 10.17 12.71
C SER A 236 -19.69 10.19 13.26
N ASP A 237 -20.32 11.37 13.24
CA ASP A 237 -21.74 11.54 13.63
C ASP A 237 -22.74 11.21 12.50
N GLN A 238 -22.26 10.77 11.33
CA GLN A 238 -23.15 10.40 10.23
C GLN A 238 -23.80 9.05 10.57
N ALA A 239 -24.83 8.64 9.85
CA ALA A 239 -25.32 7.25 9.88
C ALA A 239 -24.93 6.57 8.58
N ALA A 240 -24.66 5.26 8.62
CA ALA A 240 -24.40 4.45 7.43
C ALA A 240 -24.70 2.98 7.73
N THR A 241 -24.92 2.18 6.69
CA THR A 241 -25.03 0.72 6.83
C THR A 241 -23.64 0.10 6.72
N PRO A 242 -23.30 -0.89 7.57
CA PRO A 242 -22.05 -1.63 7.43
C PRO A 242 -21.94 -2.33 6.08
N GLU A 243 -20.72 -2.40 5.54
CA GLU A 243 -20.42 -2.97 4.22
C GLU A 243 -19.56 -4.23 4.38
N LYS A 244 -19.96 -5.34 3.74
CA LYS A 244 -19.21 -6.60 3.81
C LYS A 244 -17.86 -6.44 3.12
N ILE A 245 -16.77 -6.66 3.87
CA ILE A 245 -15.42 -6.34 3.38
C ILE A 245 -15.05 -7.20 2.18
N SER A 246 -15.41 -8.50 2.16
CA SER A 246 -15.16 -9.37 1.00
C SER A 246 -15.76 -8.82 -0.28
N ASP A 247 -17.00 -8.35 -0.22
CA ASP A 247 -17.74 -7.91 -1.38
C ASP A 247 -17.08 -6.65 -1.93
N VAL A 248 -16.77 -5.69 -1.06
CA VAL A 248 -16.07 -4.45 -1.43
C VAL A 248 -14.70 -4.71 -2.05
N LEU A 249 -13.97 -5.69 -1.54
CA LEU A 249 -12.63 -6.02 -2.03
C LEU A 249 -12.63 -6.62 -3.43
N ASP A 250 -13.70 -7.32 -3.81
CA ASP A 250 -13.84 -8.07 -5.06
C ASP A 250 -14.60 -7.33 -6.15
N ILE A 251 -15.08 -6.10 -5.88
CA ILE A 251 -15.70 -5.24 -6.91
C ILE A 251 -14.72 -5.02 -8.08
N ASP A 252 -15.22 -5.24 -9.29
CA ASP A 252 -14.52 -4.84 -10.51
C ASP A 252 -14.59 -3.32 -10.68
N LEU A 253 -13.49 -2.65 -10.32
CA LEU A 253 -13.35 -1.20 -10.36
C LEU A 253 -13.22 -0.62 -11.78
N GLY A 254 -13.14 -1.48 -12.81
CA GLY A 254 -13.22 -1.03 -14.19
C GLY A 254 -14.66 -0.89 -14.69
N VAL A 255 -15.60 -1.59 -14.08
CA VAL A 255 -17.02 -1.60 -14.46
C VAL A 255 -17.87 -0.83 -13.46
N VAL A 256 -17.61 -1.00 -12.16
CA VAL A 256 -18.44 -0.47 -11.07
C VAL A 256 -17.67 0.54 -10.23
N SER A 257 -18.24 1.74 -10.10
CA SER A 257 -17.69 2.77 -9.21
C SER A 257 -18.06 2.47 -7.77
N LEU A 258 -17.06 2.43 -6.88
CA LEU A 258 -17.32 2.36 -5.43
C LEU A 258 -18.23 3.48 -4.93
N ARG A 259 -18.26 4.64 -5.62
CA ARG A 259 -19.16 5.75 -5.25
C ARG A 259 -20.63 5.42 -5.46
N SER A 260 -20.95 4.55 -6.41
CA SER A 260 -22.32 4.14 -6.72
C SER A 260 -22.66 2.74 -6.19
N TRP A 261 -21.70 2.07 -5.54
CA TRP A 261 -21.88 0.70 -5.04
C TRP A 261 -22.89 0.62 -3.90
N SER A 262 -22.80 1.54 -2.94
CA SER A 262 -23.69 1.51 -1.77
C SER A 262 -25.12 1.81 -2.24
N ALA A 263 -25.94 0.75 -2.30
CA ALA A 263 -27.31 0.80 -2.81
C ALA A 263 -28.27 1.57 -1.89
N SER A 264 -27.84 1.91 -0.66
CA SER A 264 -28.63 2.71 0.24
C SER A 264 -28.55 4.19 -0.15
N SER A 265 -29.53 4.65 -0.92
CA SER A 265 -29.68 6.06 -1.34
C SER A 265 -29.92 7.03 -0.17
N GLN A 266 -29.98 6.54 1.06
CA GLN A 266 -30.35 7.33 2.25
C GLN A 266 -29.16 8.06 2.88
N PHE A 267 -27.92 7.72 2.52
CA PHE A 267 -26.72 8.29 3.15
C PHE A 267 -25.93 9.20 2.19
N GLY A 268 -25.06 10.03 2.76
CA GLY A 268 -24.19 10.92 1.98
C GLY A 268 -23.30 10.13 1.01
N PHE A 269 -22.99 10.74 -0.14
CA PHE A 269 -22.15 10.13 -1.18
C PHE A 269 -20.73 10.75 -1.19
N PRO A 270 -19.65 9.95 -1.09
CA PRO A 270 -19.62 8.51 -0.83
C PRO A 270 -20.06 8.18 0.61
N SER A 271 -20.55 6.95 0.83
CA SER A 271 -20.86 6.45 2.18
C SER A 271 -19.67 6.69 3.12
N PRO A 272 -19.89 7.16 4.37
CA PRO A 272 -18.83 7.35 5.36
C PRO A 272 -17.95 6.11 5.55
N VAL A 273 -18.56 4.92 5.46
CA VAL A 273 -17.90 3.61 5.57
C VAL A 273 -16.87 3.41 4.46
N LEU A 274 -17.23 3.78 3.23
CA LEU A 274 -16.40 3.54 2.03
C LEU A 274 -15.53 4.74 1.64
N LYS A 275 -15.58 5.84 2.39
CA LYS A 275 -14.96 7.12 2.03
C LYS A 275 -13.47 6.97 1.71
N SER A 276 -12.71 6.29 2.57
CA SER A 276 -11.26 6.13 2.42
C SER A 276 -10.90 5.22 1.25
N LEU A 277 -11.65 4.14 1.02
CA LEU A 277 -11.51 3.27 -0.16
C LEU A 277 -11.86 4.01 -1.45
N CYS A 278 -12.96 4.76 -1.46
CA CYS A 278 -13.39 5.59 -2.59
C CYS A 278 -12.34 6.64 -2.97
N LYS A 279 -11.71 7.27 -1.96
CA LYS A 279 -10.61 8.22 -2.18
C LYS A 279 -9.43 7.52 -2.84
N THR A 280 -8.96 6.42 -2.27
CA THR A 280 -7.83 5.62 -2.79
C THR A 280 -8.05 5.17 -4.23
N VAL A 281 -9.23 4.63 -4.55
CA VAL A 281 -9.58 4.22 -5.92
C VAL A 281 -9.71 5.43 -6.84
N GLY A 282 -10.35 6.51 -6.39
CA GLY A 282 -10.53 7.72 -7.17
C GLY A 282 -9.22 8.39 -7.56
N GLU A 283 -8.24 8.47 -6.66
CA GLU A 283 -6.91 9.02 -6.93
C GLU A 283 -6.12 8.21 -7.97
N ARG A 284 -6.53 6.97 -8.23
CA ARG A 284 -5.91 6.07 -9.22
C ARG A 284 -6.70 6.00 -10.53
N LYS A 285 -7.68 6.90 -10.71
CA LYS A 285 -8.35 7.13 -11.99
C LYS A 285 -7.70 8.30 -12.70
N LEU A 286 -7.18 8.07 -13.88
CA LEU A 286 -6.66 9.11 -14.76
C LEU A 286 -7.74 9.50 -15.77
N LEU A 287 -8.29 10.71 -15.64
CA LEU A 287 -9.27 11.26 -16.57
C LEU A 287 -8.57 11.82 -17.82
N LEU A 288 -9.00 11.36 -18.99
CA LEU A 288 -8.41 11.70 -20.29
C LEU A 288 -9.46 12.25 -21.28
N CYS A 289 -9.06 13.24 -22.08
CA CYS A 289 -9.78 13.62 -23.29
C CYS A 289 -9.48 12.64 -24.42
N ASP A 290 -10.28 12.65 -25.49
CA ASP A 290 -10.15 11.71 -26.62
C ASP A 290 -8.73 11.69 -27.21
N SER A 291 -8.11 12.86 -27.38
CA SER A 291 -6.75 12.99 -27.92
C SER A 291 -5.69 12.36 -27.00
N CYS A 292 -5.78 12.57 -25.69
CA CYS A 292 -4.85 11.96 -24.74
C CYS A 292 -5.10 10.46 -24.58
N TYR A 293 -6.36 10.02 -24.66
CA TYR A 293 -6.73 8.61 -24.62
C TYR A 293 -6.15 7.83 -25.81
N ILE A 294 -6.23 8.36 -27.05
CA ILE A 294 -5.62 7.75 -28.25
C ILE A 294 -4.10 7.60 -28.11
N ARG A 295 -3.45 8.49 -27.34
CA ARG A 295 -2.01 8.43 -27.06
C ARG A 295 -1.66 7.51 -25.89
N ALA A 296 -2.60 7.19 -25.02
CA ALA A 296 -2.36 6.41 -23.81
C ALA A 296 -1.78 5.00 -24.06
N PRO A 297 -2.12 4.27 -25.16
CA PRO A 297 -1.45 3.02 -25.52
C PRO A 297 0.05 3.16 -25.80
N LYS A 298 0.56 4.37 -26.04
CA LYS A 298 2.01 4.63 -26.17
C LYS A 298 2.70 4.87 -24.81
N GLY A 299 1.96 4.71 -23.72
CA GLY A 299 2.43 4.78 -22.34
C GLY A 299 2.48 6.17 -21.71
N HIS A 300 2.94 6.20 -20.46
CA HIS A 300 2.92 7.38 -19.58
C HIS A 300 3.62 8.62 -20.17
N LYS A 301 4.62 8.43 -21.03
CA LYS A 301 5.34 9.51 -21.71
C LYS A 301 4.55 10.22 -22.79
N ALA A 302 3.54 9.56 -23.36
CA ALA A 302 2.73 10.10 -24.45
C ALA A 302 1.54 10.94 -23.96
N ILE A 303 1.23 10.88 -22.67
CA ILE A 303 0.21 11.71 -22.02
C ILE A 303 0.74 13.13 -21.83
N VAL A 304 -0.12 14.13 -22.03
CA VAL A 304 0.23 15.55 -21.87
C VAL A 304 -0.52 16.13 -20.67
N PRO A 305 0.17 16.77 -19.71
CA PRO A 305 1.63 16.76 -19.51
C PRO A 305 2.15 15.34 -19.19
N GLU A 306 3.44 15.11 -19.46
CA GLU A 306 4.11 13.83 -19.22
C GLU A 306 3.86 13.34 -17.79
N LEU A 307 3.52 12.05 -17.65
CA LEU A 307 3.37 11.42 -16.35
C LEU A 307 4.72 10.88 -15.88
N PRO A 308 5.03 10.95 -14.56
CA PRO A 308 6.24 10.34 -14.04
C PRO A 308 6.19 8.82 -14.26
N LYS A 309 7.36 8.19 -14.41
CA LYS A 309 7.46 6.74 -14.46
C LYS A 309 6.97 6.15 -13.14
N LEU A 310 5.90 5.35 -13.20
CA LEU A 310 5.32 4.67 -12.05
C LEU A 310 5.92 3.26 -11.91
N PRO A 311 6.67 2.95 -10.84
CA PRO A 311 7.38 1.67 -10.71
C PRO A 311 6.49 0.43 -10.68
N TRP A 312 5.22 0.57 -10.32
CA TRP A 312 4.25 -0.53 -10.26
C TRP A 312 3.45 -0.72 -11.54
N LEU A 313 3.49 0.24 -12.46
CA LEU A 313 2.84 0.08 -13.75
C LEU A 313 3.72 -0.84 -14.60
N SER A 314 3.21 -2.00 -14.99
CA SER A 314 3.99 -2.93 -15.82
C SER A 314 4.37 -2.25 -17.14
N GLU A 315 5.63 -2.35 -17.54
CA GLU A 315 6.11 -1.88 -18.85
C GLU A 315 5.56 -2.72 -20.02
N ARG A 316 4.70 -3.72 -19.77
CA ARG A 316 4.00 -4.49 -20.80
C ARG A 316 2.90 -3.68 -21.47
N ILE A 317 3.26 -2.49 -21.92
CA ILE A 317 2.48 -1.73 -22.88
C ILE A 317 2.88 -2.32 -24.23
N ASP A 318 1.97 -3.09 -24.81
CA ASP A 318 2.16 -3.59 -26.17
C ASP A 318 2.10 -2.38 -27.10
N GLU A 319 3.26 -1.97 -27.63
CA GLU A 319 3.38 -0.82 -28.54
C GLU A 319 2.55 -1.03 -29.82
N ASN A 320 2.16 -2.28 -30.13
CA ASN A 320 1.32 -2.62 -31.26
C ASN A 320 -0.18 -2.68 -30.92
N ALA A 321 -0.56 -2.52 -29.65
CA ALA A 321 -1.97 -2.52 -29.27
C ALA A 321 -2.69 -1.31 -29.88
N GLN A 322 -3.76 -1.58 -30.63
CA GLN A 322 -4.58 -0.54 -31.26
C GLN A 322 -5.41 0.28 -30.26
N GLY A 323 -5.50 -0.15 -29.00
CA GLY A 323 -6.25 0.51 -27.94
C GLY A 323 -5.88 0.01 -26.55
N LEU A 324 -6.44 0.66 -25.53
CA LEU A 324 -6.32 0.19 -24.15
C LEU A 324 -7.25 -1.01 -23.94
N LYS A 325 -6.78 -1.99 -23.16
CA LYS A 325 -7.63 -3.09 -22.69
C LYS A 325 -8.60 -2.58 -21.63
N GLU A 326 -9.70 -3.28 -21.43
CA GLU A 326 -10.61 -3.01 -20.33
C GLU A 326 -9.92 -3.26 -18.98
N CYS A 327 -10.26 -2.45 -17.98
CA CYS A 327 -9.80 -2.63 -16.62
C CYS A 327 -10.67 -3.68 -15.92
N HIS A 328 -10.04 -4.63 -15.23
CA HIS A 328 -10.69 -5.61 -14.33
C HIS A 328 -10.00 -5.65 -12.97
N CYS A 329 -9.57 -4.49 -12.47
CA CYS A 329 -8.89 -4.42 -11.19
C CYS A 329 -9.90 -4.45 -10.05
N SER A 330 -9.61 -5.23 -9.02
CA SER A 330 -10.26 -5.15 -7.71
C SER A 330 -9.29 -4.64 -6.63
N LEU A 331 -9.81 -4.20 -5.48
CA LEU A 331 -8.97 -3.85 -4.33
C LEU A 331 -8.13 -5.06 -3.87
N ARG A 332 -8.72 -6.27 -3.87
CA ARG A 332 -8.01 -7.52 -3.57
C ARG A 332 -6.78 -7.69 -4.48
N SER A 333 -6.98 -7.63 -5.80
CA SER A 333 -5.90 -7.84 -6.78
C SER A 333 -4.80 -6.78 -6.72
N ARG A 334 -5.10 -5.56 -6.24
CA ARG A 334 -4.19 -4.42 -6.28
C ARG A 334 -3.55 -4.04 -4.96
N ILE A 335 -4.12 -4.49 -3.84
CA ILE A 335 -3.58 -4.24 -2.50
C ILE A 335 -3.17 -5.56 -1.87
N LEU A 336 -4.08 -6.53 -1.79
CA LEU A 336 -3.88 -7.75 -1.00
C LEU A 336 -2.95 -8.76 -1.70
N ASP A 337 -3.15 -8.99 -2.99
CA ASP A 337 -2.41 -10.02 -3.71
C ASP A 337 -0.96 -9.59 -4.03
N ARG A 338 -0.69 -8.27 -4.02
CA ARG A 338 0.61 -7.69 -4.37
C ARG A 338 1.67 -7.79 -3.26
N TRP A 339 1.35 -8.32 -2.07
CA TRP A 339 2.26 -8.39 -0.91
C TRP A 339 3.21 -7.18 -0.84
N GLN A 340 2.65 -5.97 -0.74
CA GLN A 340 3.41 -4.72 -0.81
C GLN A 340 3.71 -4.22 0.61
N CYS A 341 4.96 -3.85 0.89
CA CYS A 341 5.27 -3.25 2.20
C CYS A 341 4.71 -1.83 2.31
N LEU A 342 4.38 -1.42 3.54
CA LEU A 342 3.79 -0.10 3.79
C LEU A 342 4.64 1.07 3.29
N LYS A 343 5.97 0.99 3.37
CA LYS A 343 6.86 2.04 2.82
C LYS A 343 6.69 2.19 1.30
N CYS A 344 6.58 1.07 0.57
CA CYS A 344 6.34 1.11 -0.87
C CYS A 344 4.94 1.60 -1.19
N TYR A 345 3.96 1.34 -0.33
CA TYR A 345 2.60 1.87 -0.46
C TYR A 345 2.54 3.39 -0.21
N GLU A 346 3.20 3.91 0.83
CA GLU A 346 3.30 5.37 1.08
C GLU A 346 3.93 6.12 -0.11
N ASN A 347 4.95 5.52 -0.74
CA ASN A 347 5.55 6.08 -1.95
C ASN A 347 4.57 6.06 -3.14
N GLU A 348 3.77 5.00 -3.26
CA GLU A 348 2.71 4.90 -4.27
C GLU A 348 1.65 6.00 -4.06
N GLU A 349 1.12 6.14 -2.84
CA GLU A 349 0.15 7.19 -2.50
C GLU A 349 0.71 8.60 -2.71
N SER A 350 1.96 8.86 -2.31
CA SER A 350 2.60 10.16 -2.50
C SER A 350 2.70 10.54 -3.98
N ALA A 351 3.01 9.58 -4.84
CA ALA A 351 3.04 9.79 -6.28
C ALA A 351 1.63 9.98 -6.88
N MET A 352 0.62 9.24 -6.40
CA MET A 352 -0.78 9.43 -6.82
C MET A 352 -1.31 10.80 -6.41
N SER A 353 -1.08 11.21 -5.17
CA SER A 353 -1.45 12.53 -4.67
C SER A 353 -0.75 13.65 -5.47
N SER A 354 0.53 13.47 -5.82
CA SER A 354 1.27 14.41 -6.68
C SER A 354 0.65 14.54 -8.08
N ILE A 355 0.24 13.43 -8.69
CA ILE A 355 -0.42 13.45 -10.01
C ILE A 355 -1.82 14.07 -9.92
N ALA A 356 -2.60 13.71 -8.90
CA ALA A 356 -3.94 14.22 -8.68
C ALA A 356 -3.96 15.73 -8.41
N SER A 357 -3.02 16.23 -7.61
CA SER A 357 -2.90 17.68 -7.29
C SER A 357 -2.52 18.56 -8.47
N GLN A 358 -1.92 17.98 -9.53
CA GLN A 358 -1.65 18.67 -10.79
C GLN A 358 -2.84 18.70 -11.75
N ALA A 359 -3.89 17.90 -11.50
CA ALA A 359 -5.09 17.96 -12.30
C ALA A 359 -5.84 19.28 -12.05
N PRO A 360 -6.51 19.86 -13.06
CA PRO A 360 -7.32 21.06 -12.88
C PRO A 360 -8.37 20.82 -11.78
N LYS A 361 -8.42 21.68 -10.76
CA LYS A 361 -9.37 21.59 -9.62
C LYS A 361 -10.82 21.94 -9.99
N SER A 362 -11.20 21.90 -11.26
CA SER A 362 -12.54 22.32 -11.67
C SER A 362 -13.58 21.28 -11.27
N ASP A 363 -14.80 21.75 -10.97
CA ASP A 363 -16.00 20.90 -10.80
C ASP A 363 -16.30 20.04 -12.04
N LYS A 364 -15.69 20.36 -13.18
CA LYS A 364 -15.80 19.63 -14.43
C LYS A 364 -14.72 18.54 -14.51
N CYS A 365 -15.09 17.37 -15.04
CA CYS A 365 -14.17 16.29 -15.36
C CYS A 365 -13.19 16.73 -16.45
N MET A 366 -12.02 17.24 -16.07
CA MET A 366 -11.00 17.74 -16.99
C MET A 366 -9.82 16.79 -17.11
N CYS A 367 -9.31 16.66 -18.33
CA CYS A 367 -8.04 16.02 -18.63
C CYS A 367 -6.88 16.90 -18.13
N ARG A 368 -5.74 16.30 -17.82
CA ARG A 368 -4.53 17.03 -17.40
C ARG A 368 -4.00 17.99 -18.49
N CYS A 369 -4.34 17.78 -19.77
CA CYS A 369 -4.02 18.72 -20.84
C CYS A 369 -4.94 19.96 -20.91
N GLY A 370 -5.87 20.10 -19.97
CA GLY A 370 -6.81 21.24 -19.90
C GLY A 370 -8.06 21.13 -20.77
N HIS A 371 -8.26 20.00 -21.46
CA HIS A 371 -9.50 19.73 -22.23
C HIS A 371 -10.49 18.90 -21.41
N SER A 372 -11.77 18.88 -21.80
CA SER A 372 -12.77 18.03 -21.14
C SER A 372 -12.43 16.55 -21.26
N ALA A 373 -12.44 15.84 -20.13
CA ALA A 373 -12.24 14.40 -20.11
C ALA A 373 -13.54 13.68 -20.46
N LYS A 374 -13.42 12.63 -21.28
CA LYS A 374 -14.53 11.73 -21.63
C LYS A 374 -14.24 10.28 -21.27
N LYS A 375 -12.98 9.96 -20.98
CA LYS A 375 -12.48 8.62 -20.71
C LYS A 375 -11.75 8.59 -19.38
N ALA A 376 -11.74 7.43 -18.74
CA ALA A 376 -10.97 7.18 -17.52
C ALA A 376 -10.08 5.96 -17.72
N VAL A 377 -8.86 6.02 -17.19
CA VAL A 377 -7.87 4.95 -17.25
C VAL A 377 -7.44 4.59 -15.83
N CYS A 378 -7.37 3.30 -15.53
CA CYS A 378 -6.90 2.80 -14.25
C CYS A 378 -5.38 2.89 -14.15
N MET A 379 -4.86 3.58 -13.13
CA MET A 379 -3.42 3.76 -12.92
C MET A 379 -2.70 2.53 -12.32
N TRP A 380 -3.43 1.45 -12.05
CA TRP A 380 -2.83 0.16 -11.67
C TRP A 380 -2.52 -0.74 -12.86
N CYS A 381 -3.46 -0.88 -13.80
CA CYS A 381 -3.31 -1.77 -14.97
C CYS A 381 -3.13 -1.05 -16.30
N TRP A 382 -3.30 0.28 -16.32
CA TRP A 382 -3.37 1.07 -17.55
C TRP A 382 -4.53 0.72 -18.48
N GLY A 383 -5.58 0.07 -17.97
CA GLY A 383 -6.79 -0.28 -18.72
C GLY A 383 -7.86 0.81 -18.66
N GLU A 384 -8.75 0.82 -19.65
CA GLU A 384 -9.91 1.71 -19.71
C GLU A 384 -10.96 1.31 -18.66
N ILE A 385 -11.53 2.31 -17.99
CA ILE A 385 -12.65 2.17 -17.06
C ILE A 385 -13.94 2.52 -17.82
N ILE A 386 -14.94 1.62 -17.79
CA ILE A 386 -16.16 1.68 -18.60
C ILE A 386 -17.40 2.11 -17.78
N GLU A 387 -17.20 2.53 -16.52
CA GLU A 387 -18.25 2.99 -15.61
C GLU A 387 -19.37 3.81 -16.29
N GLY A 388 -20.60 3.28 -16.27
CA GLY A 388 -21.82 4.03 -16.56
C GLY A 388 -22.09 4.41 -18.02
N ARG A 389 -21.51 3.72 -19.02
CA ARG A 389 -21.96 3.89 -20.42
C ARG A 389 -23.43 3.51 -20.61
N ASP A 390 -23.87 2.44 -19.96
CA ASP A 390 -25.21 1.89 -20.18
C ASP A 390 -26.32 2.74 -19.52
N ALA A 391 -26.02 3.40 -18.39
CA ALA A 391 -27.02 4.19 -17.67
C ALA A 391 -27.44 5.49 -18.38
N ARG A 392 -26.61 6.01 -19.30
CA ARG A 392 -26.93 7.25 -20.06
C ARG A 392 -27.65 6.96 -21.37
N GLU A 393 -27.41 5.81 -21.99
CA GLU A 393 -28.12 5.42 -23.22
C GLU A 393 -29.58 5.04 -22.95
N HIS A 394 -29.91 4.54 -21.75
CA HIS A 394 -31.29 4.22 -21.35
C HIS A 394 -32.09 5.40 -20.79
N ALA A 395 -31.48 6.56 -20.53
CA ALA A 395 -32.20 7.75 -20.08
C ALA A 395 -32.72 8.63 -21.24
N HIS A 396 -32.41 8.26 -22.49
CA HIS A 396 -32.78 8.99 -23.70
C HIS A 396 -33.68 8.20 -24.68
N LEU A 397 -34.10 7.00 -24.28
CA LEU A 397 -35.18 6.22 -24.90
C LEU A 397 -36.41 6.31 -23.99
#